data_AF-A0A1Z4I226-F1
#
_entry.id   AF-A0A1Z4I226-F1
#
_cell.length_a   1.000
_cell.length_b   1.000
_cell.length_c   1.000
_cell.angle_alpha   90.00
_cell.angle_beta   90.00
_cell.angle_gamma   90.00
#
_symmetry.space_group_name_H-M   'P 1'
#
loop_
_entity.id
_entity.type
_entity.pdbx_description
1 polymer ?
#
loop_
_entity_poly.entity_id
_entity_poly.type
_entity_poly.pdbx_seq_one_letter_code
_entity_poly.pdbx_strand_id
1 'polypeptide(L)'
;MKRVLSRGDEGVGGVGEVGGDISTYLISLIPLIPLISLISSLCLHQLPLNRCCQVHEEFMREYLRLLLVSGVAISCGLLPLSAQAQQQAADAQVAALVEALRQAAPQTGKANDGLYSAWQVKKETLKGWSRTCLKREVTATQFENSPTLAREVVSCITRRELTQQLGATRNNETAAVQGVACWWMTGAYTGCNQGFTATYVQKVVGFYQKQRSQHTANPSQRSR
;
A
#
# COMPACT_ATOMS: atom_id res chain seq x y z
N MET A 1 41.90 -20.34 15.37
CA MET A 1 41.65 -21.20 14.20
C MET A 1 40.63 -20.54 13.28
N LYS A 2 41.09 -19.81 12.26
CA LYS A 2 40.29 -19.38 11.10
C LYS A 2 41.12 -19.73 9.88
N ARG A 3 40.62 -20.64 9.03
CA ARG A 3 41.24 -21.01 7.76
C ARG A 3 40.57 -20.20 6.65
N VAL A 4 41.41 -19.69 5.76
CA VAL A 4 41.14 -18.86 4.57
C VAL A 4 40.86 -19.77 3.34
N LEU A 5 40.39 -19.14 2.26
CA LEU A 5 40.47 -19.47 0.82
C LEU A 5 39.33 -20.35 0.27
N SER A 6 38.78 -20.14 -0.94
CA SER A 6 38.83 -19.05 -1.93
C SER A 6 37.87 -19.46 -3.07
N ARG A 7 37.19 -18.53 -3.74
CA ARG A 7 36.87 -18.66 -5.18
C ARG A 7 36.43 -17.33 -5.77
N GLY A 8 37.20 -16.83 -6.73
CA GLY A 8 36.83 -15.68 -7.57
C GLY A 8 35.92 -16.09 -8.72
N ASP A 9 35.27 -15.09 -9.32
CA ASP A 9 35.03 -15.02 -10.76
C ASP A 9 34.73 -13.57 -11.16
N GLU A 10 35.18 -13.21 -12.36
CA GLU A 10 35.17 -11.90 -12.99
C GLU A 10 33.81 -11.59 -13.64
N GLY A 11 33.48 -10.31 -13.86
CA GLY A 11 32.30 -9.96 -14.65
C GLY A 11 31.86 -8.50 -14.56
N VAL A 12 32.63 -7.59 -15.15
CA VAL A 12 32.21 -6.22 -15.46
C VAL A 12 31.70 -6.19 -16.90
N GLY A 13 30.44 -5.81 -17.08
CA GLY A 13 29.83 -5.57 -18.40
C GLY A 13 28.42 -5.03 -18.22
N GLY A 14 28.27 -3.71 -18.32
CA GLY A 14 26.98 -3.03 -18.29
C GLY A 14 26.32 -3.03 -19.66
N VAL A 15 24.99 -3.15 -19.69
CA VAL A 15 24.12 -2.59 -20.72
C VAL A 15 22.83 -2.16 -20.01
N GLY A 16 22.52 -0.86 -20.09
CA GLY A 16 21.23 -0.34 -19.68
C GLY A 16 20.18 -0.66 -20.73
N GLU A 17 19.08 -1.26 -20.33
CA GLU A 17 17.90 -1.46 -21.17
C GLU A 17 16.75 -0.66 -20.58
N VAL A 18 16.40 0.42 -21.27
CA VAL A 18 15.29 1.31 -20.94
C VAL A 18 14.04 0.72 -21.59
N GLY A 19 13.40 -0.23 -20.90
CA GLY A 19 12.08 -0.75 -21.27
C GLY A 19 10.99 0.27 -20.93
N GLY A 20 10.82 1.28 -21.78
CA GLY A 20 9.66 2.17 -21.73
C GLY A 20 8.43 1.44 -22.23
N ASP A 21 7.61 0.93 -21.31
CA ASP A 21 6.34 0.29 -21.64
C ASP A 21 5.41 1.25 -22.40
N ILE A 22 5.18 0.90 -23.67
CA ILE A 22 4.24 1.51 -24.63
C ILE A 22 2.77 1.41 -24.14
N SER A 23 2.55 0.78 -22.98
CA SER A 23 1.24 0.55 -22.36
C SER A 23 0.59 1.82 -21.79
N THR A 24 1.37 2.84 -21.42
CA THR A 24 0.82 4.02 -20.73
C THR A 24 0.11 5.01 -21.67
N TYR A 25 0.44 5.02 -22.96
CA TYR A 25 -0.20 5.93 -23.92
C TYR A 25 -1.59 5.46 -24.38
N LEU A 26 -1.85 4.16 -24.35
CA LEU A 26 -3.14 3.59 -24.77
C LEU A 26 -4.27 3.85 -23.76
N ILE A 27 -3.94 4.16 -22.49
CA ILE A 27 -4.94 4.34 -21.43
C ILE A 27 -5.51 5.78 -21.43
N SER A 28 -4.74 6.78 -21.87
CA SER A 28 -5.18 8.18 -21.92
C SER A 28 -6.13 8.51 -23.09
N LEU A 29 -6.23 7.64 -24.10
CA LEU A 29 -7.13 7.86 -25.24
C LEU A 29 -8.52 7.27 -25.04
N ILE A 30 -8.70 6.40 -24.03
CA ILE A 30 -9.95 5.66 -23.78
C ILE A 30 -11.20 6.54 -23.65
N PRO A 31 -11.19 7.74 -23.03
CA PRO A 31 -12.40 8.57 -22.97
C PRO A 31 -12.68 9.36 -24.27
N LEU A 32 -11.75 9.41 -25.24
CA LEU A 32 -11.94 10.07 -26.54
C LEU A 32 -12.38 9.13 -27.67
N ILE A 33 -12.22 7.81 -27.48
CA ILE A 33 -12.70 6.77 -28.43
C ILE A 33 -14.20 6.88 -28.75
N PRO A 34 -15.12 7.16 -27.79
CA PRO A 34 -16.53 7.30 -28.14
C PRO A 34 -16.83 8.57 -28.95
N LEU A 35 -16.12 9.70 -28.71
CA LEU A 35 -16.33 10.93 -29.47
C LEU A 35 -15.81 10.82 -30.91
N ILE A 36 -14.64 10.20 -31.09
CA ILE A 36 -14.03 9.95 -32.42
C ILE A 36 -14.86 8.91 -33.20
N SER A 37 -15.43 7.91 -32.51
CA SER A 37 -16.34 6.92 -33.13
C SER A 37 -17.69 7.52 -33.54
N LEU A 38 -18.21 8.49 -32.77
CA LEU A 38 -19.45 9.23 -33.11
C LEU A 38 -19.26 10.12 -34.35
N ILE A 39 -18.13 10.82 -34.45
CA ILE A 39 -17.79 11.67 -35.61
C ILE A 39 -17.56 10.80 -36.87
N SER A 40 -16.90 9.66 -36.71
CA SER A 40 -16.68 8.70 -37.81
C SER A 40 -17.99 8.06 -38.31
N SER A 41 -18.90 7.73 -37.38
CA SER A 41 -20.22 7.16 -37.71
C SER A 41 -21.16 8.17 -38.39
N LEU A 42 -21.09 9.46 -38.02
CA LEU A 42 -21.81 10.53 -38.72
C LEU A 42 -21.26 10.78 -40.14
N CYS A 43 -19.95 10.61 -40.37
CA CYS A 43 -19.34 10.79 -41.70
C CYS A 43 -19.77 9.70 -42.70
N LEU A 44 -20.04 8.47 -42.23
CA LEU A 44 -20.42 7.32 -43.06
C LEU A 44 -21.87 7.33 -43.55
N HIS A 45 -22.79 8.03 -42.86
CA HIS A 45 -24.23 7.95 -43.17
C HIS A 45 -24.78 9.10 -44.03
N GLN A 46 -24.04 10.20 -44.26
CA GLN A 46 -24.65 11.38 -44.90
C GLN A 46 -23.80 12.12 -45.96
N LEU A 47 -22.51 11.82 -46.18
CA LEU A 47 -21.65 12.66 -47.05
C LEU A 47 -20.69 11.86 -47.96
N PRO A 48 -20.42 12.32 -49.20
CA PRO A 48 -19.47 11.67 -50.12
C PRO A 48 -18.01 11.80 -49.66
N LEU A 49 -17.22 10.74 -49.84
CA LEU A 49 -15.88 10.52 -49.26
C LEU A 49 -14.88 11.67 -49.44
N ASN A 50 -15.02 12.51 -50.47
CA ASN A 50 -14.08 13.60 -50.75
C ASN A 50 -14.17 14.78 -49.77
N ARG A 51 -15.17 14.81 -48.86
CA ARG A 51 -15.33 15.86 -47.83
C ARG A 51 -14.93 15.46 -46.40
N CYS A 52 -14.75 14.17 -46.09
CA CYS A 52 -14.43 13.77 -44.71
C CYS A 52 -12.97 14.08 -44.30
N CYS A 53 -12.01 14.11 -45.23
CA CYS A 53 -10.62 14.49 -44.92
C CYS A 53 -10.44 15.98 -44.60
N GLN A 54 -11.24 16.86 -45.20
CA GLN A 54 -11.07 18.31 -45.07
C GLN A 54 -11.65 18.85 -43.75
N VAL A 55 -12.68 18.21 -43.20
CA VAL A 55 -13.29 18.60 -41.92
C VAL A 55 -12.40 18.21 -40.72
N HIS A 56 -11.55 17.18 -40.86
CA HIS A 56 -10.65 16.73 -39.81
C HIS A 56 -9.47 17.70 -39.57
N GLU A 57 -8.97 18.36 -40.63
CA GLU A 57 -7.84 19.28 -40.53
C GLU A 57 -8.25 20.67 -39.99
N GLU A 58 -9.45 21.13 -40.35
CA GLU A 58 -10.03 22.39 -39.84
C GLU A 58 -10.38 22.28 -38.34
N PHE A 59 -10.88 21.13 -37.89
CA PHE A 59 -11.26 20.92 -36.49
C PHE A 59 -10.05 20.95 -35.54
N MET A 60 -8.91 20.38 -35.94
CA MET A 60 -7.67 20.40 -35.15
C MET A 60 -7.02 21.80 -35.12
N ARG A 61 -7.18 22.59 -36.19
CA ARG A 61 -6.61 23.94 -36.33
C ARG A 61 -7.35 24.97 -35.49
N GLU A 62 -8.68 24.92 -35.46
CA GLU A 62 -9.49 25.80 -34.62
C GLU A 62 -9.30 25.48 -33.12
N TYR A 63 -9.12 24.20 -32.78
CA TYR A 63 -8.88 23.73 -31.41
C TYR A 63 -7.49 24.13 -30.88
N LEU A 64 -6.46 24.08 -31.74
CA LEU A 64 -5.11 24.54 -31.41
C LEU A 64 -5.04 26.08 -31.31
N ARG A 65 -5.81 26.80 -32.13
CA ARG A 65 -5.97 28.27 -32.02
C ARG A 65 -6.71 28.68 -30.74
N LEU A 66 -7.76 27.96 -30.38
CA LEU A 66 -8.44 28.14 -29.10
C LEU A 66 -7.50 27.86 -27.93
N LEU A 67 -6.69 26.78 -27.99
CA LEU A 67 -5.67 26.46 -26.96
C LEU A 67 -4.54 27.50 -26.84
N LEU A 68 -4.13 28.14 -27.93
CA LEU A 68 -3.05 29.14 -27.93
C LEU A 68 -3.53 30.54 -27.53
N VAL A 69 -4.80 30.88 -27.77
CA VAL A 69 -5.38 32.19 -27.40
C VAL A 69 -6.08 32.13 -26.04
N SER A 70 -6.48 30.95 -25.55
CA SER A 70 -6.97 30.74 -24.17
C SER A 70 -5.83 30.48 -23.18
N GLY A 71 -4.75 31.26 -23.27
CA GLY A 71 -3.87 31.45 -22.12
C GLY A 71 -4.70 32.06 -21.00
N VAL A 72 -4.99 31.26 -19.96
CA VAL A 72 -5.77 31.52 -18.72
C VAL A 72 -7.08 30.73 -18.64
N ALA A 73 -7.08 29.79 -17.67
CA ALA A 73 -8.20 29.12 -17.01
C ALA A 73 -9.01 28.07 -17.77
N ILE A 74 -8.54 26.81 -17.80
CA ILE A 74 -9.23 25.60 -17.27
C ILE A 74 -8.13 24.53 -17.03
N SER A 75 -7.39 24.68 -15.94
CA SER A 75 -6.51 23.63 -15.40
C SER A 75 -6.59 23.60 -13.88
N CYS A 76 -7.81 23.74 -13.36
CA CYS A 76 -8.06 23.71 -11.92
C CYS A 76 -9.40 23.01 -11.67
N GLY A 77 -9.37 21.71 -11.35
CA GLY A 77 -10.60 21.00 -10.98
C GLY A 77 -10.50 19.49 -10.80
N LEU A 78 -9.43 18.83 -11.27
CA LEU A 78 -9.23 17.40 -11.05
C LEU A 78 -7.81 17.19 -10.53
N LEU A 79 -7.67 16.50 -9.39
CA LEU A 79 -6.44 16.03 -8.70
C LEU A 79 -6.15 16.68 -7.33
N PRO A 80 -7.05 16.51 -6.34
CA PRO A 80 -6.55 16.12 -5.01
C PRO A 80 -7.15 14.82 -4.44
N LEU A 81 -8.08 14.15 -5.12
CA LEU A 81 -8.78 12.98 -4.56
C LEU A 81 -7.91 11.70 -4.44
N SER A 82 -6.80 11.57 -5.17
CA SER A 82 -5.95 10.36 -5.13
C SER A 82 -5.20 10.22 -3.81
N ALA A 83 -4.64 11.31 -3.28
CA ALA A 83 -3.84 11.28 -2.06
C ALA A 83 -4.67 10.86 -0.83
N GLN A 84 -5.90 11.36 -0.71
CA GLN A 84 -6.80 11.00 0.39
C GLN A 84 -7.24 9.53 0.32
N ALA A 85 -7.56 9.04 -0.88
CA ALA A 85 -7.92 7.64 -1.07
C ALA A 85 -6.74 6.69 -0.78
N GLN A 86 -5.52 7.04 -1.19
CA GLN A 86 -4.31 6.28 -0.90
C GLN A 86 -4.00 6.24 0.60
N GLN A 87 -4.12 7.38 1.28
CA GLN A 87 -3.94 7.44 2.73
C GLN A 87 -4.97 6.59 3.47
N GLN A 88 -6.24 6.66 3.06
CA GLN A 88 -7.31 5.84 3.63
C GLN A 88 -7.09 4.34 3.40
N ALA A 89 -6.52 3.94 2.26
CA ALA A 89 -6.16 2.55 2.00
C ALA A 89 -5.04 2.08 2.94
N ALA A 90 -3.99 2.89 3.10
CA ALA A 90 -2.88 2.62 4.02
C ALA A 90 -3.36 2.51 5.47
N ASP A 91 -4.23 3.43 5.91
CA ASP A 91 -4.81 3.40 7.25
C ASP A 91 -5.67 2.15 7.49
N ALA A 92 -6.37 1.66 6.46
CA ALA A 92 -7.11 0.40 6.51
C ALA A 92 -6.19 -0.80 6.72
N GLN A 93 -5.09 -0.86 5.95
CA GLN A 93 -4.12 -1.95 6.03
C GLN A 93 -3.48 -2.00 7.42
N VAL A 94 -3.08 -0.84 7.96
CA VAL A 94 -2.54 -0.76 9.33
C VAL A 94 -3.59 -1.20 10.35
N ALA A 95 -4.82 -0.68 10.30
CA ALA A 95 -5.86 -1.03 11.25
C ALA A 95 -6.21 -2.53 11.23
N ALA A 96 -6.29 -3.12 10.02
CA ALA A 96 -6.53 -4.55 9.83
C ALA A 96 -5.39 -5.39 10.42
N LEU A 97 -4.13 -4.99 10.21
CA LEU A 97 -2.98 -5.73 10.73
C LEU A 97 -2.86 -5.62 12.24
N VAL A 98 -3.09 -4.43 12.81
CA VAL A 98 -3.15 -4.22 14.26
C VAL A 98 -4.19 -5.15 14.89
N GLU A 99 -5.37 -5.25 14.29
CA GLU A 99 -6.43 -6.13 14.79
C GLU A 99 -6.10 -7.62 14.61
N ALA A 100 -5.47 -7.99 13.50
CA ALA A 100 -5.01 -9.35 13.26
C ALA A 100 -3.96 -9.81 14.29
N LEU A 101 -3.01 -8.94 14.63
CA LEU A 101 -2.01 -9.20 15.66
C LEU A 101 -2.66 -9.40 17.04
N ARG A 102 -3.68 -8.61 17.35
CA ARG A 102 -4.46 -8.74 18.60
C ARG A 102 -5.16 -10.10 18.69
N GLN A 103 -5.80 -10.54 17.61
CA GLN A 103 -6.53 -11.82 17.57
C GLN A 103 -5.59 -13.03 17.57
N ALA A 104 -4.40 -12.88 16.98
CA ALA A 104 -3.38 -13.92 16.97
C ALA A 104 -2.58 -13.99 18.28
N ALA A 105 -2.68 -12.99 19.14
CA ALA A 105 -1.91 -12.89 20.38
C ALA A 105 -2.05 -14.18 21.22
N PRO A 106 -0.93 -14.83 21.60
CA PRO A 106 -0.98 -16.05 22.39
C PRO A 106 -1.72 -15.84 23.70
N GLN A 107 -2.69 -16.72 23.99
CA GLN A 107 -3.39 -16.72 25.26
C GLN A 107 -2.53 -17.49 26.26
N THR A 108 -1.79 -16.77 27.10
CA THR A 108 -0.88 -17.38 28.08
C THR A 108 -1.62 -17.94 29.30
N GLY A 109 -2.90 -17.59 29.48
CA GLY A 109 -3.73 -18.04 30.60
C GLY A 109 -3.23 -17.57 31.97
N LYS A 110 -2.17 -16.75 32.01
CA LYS A 110 -1.55 -16.21 33.21
C LYS A 110 -1.60 -14.69 33.15
N ALA A 111 -2.24 -14.08 34.14
CA ALA A 111 -2.14 -12.64 34.33
C ALA A 111 -0.67 -12.26 34.56
N ASN A 112 -0.16 -11.30 33.79
CA ASN A 112 1.17 -10.70 33.95
C ASN A 112 2.37 -11.64 33.72
N ASP A 113 2.36 -12.48 32.69
CA ASP A 113 3.54 -13.27 32.26
C ASP A 113 4.64 -12.41 31.57
N GLY A 114 4.80 -11.16 32.02
CA GLY A 114 5.68 -10.17 31.42
C GLY A 114 5.21 -9.58 30.08
N LEU A 115 4.01 -9.95 29.63
CA LEU A 115 3.35 -9.45 28.41
C LEU A 115 2.16 -8.57 28.79
N TYR A 116 2.02 -7.45 28.08
CA TYR A 116 1.07 -6.40 28.40
C TYR A 116 0.14 -6.09 27.23
N SER A 117 -1.06 -5.62 27.55
CA SER A 117 -2.21 -5.33 26.70
C SER A 117 -2.75 -6.55 25.95
N ALA A 118 -3.82 -6.32 25.18
CA ALA A 118 -4.39 -7.29 24.26
C ALA A 118 -3.41 -7.75 23.15
N TRP A 119 -2.32 -7.02 22.91
CA TRP A 119 -1.29 -7.38 21.92
C TRP A 119 -0.11 -8.17 22.50
N GLN A 120 -0.10 -8.41 23.82
CA GLN A 120 0.89 -9.23 24.50
C GLN A 120 2.34 -8.77 24.22
N VAL A 121 2.62 -7.49 24.44
CA VAL A 121 3.92 -6.86 24.16
C VAL A 121 4.79 -6.87 25.43
N LYS A 122 6.08 -7.18 25.30
CA LYS A 122 7.04 -7.14 26.42
C LYS A 122 7.36 -5.70 26.84
N LYS A 123 7.61 -5.49 28.13
CA LYS A 123 7.93 -4.15 28.68
C LYS A 123 9.17 -3.49 28.06
N GLU A 124 10.21 -4.28 27.77
CA GLU A 124 11.45 -3.79 27.19
C GLU A 124 11.24 -3.32 25.73
N THR A 125 10.41 -4.05 24.98
CA THR A 125 9.99 -3.69 23.63
C THR A 125 9.16 -2.42 23.62
N LEU A 126 8.18 -2.33 24.54
CA LEU A 126 7.32 -1.16 24.72
C LEU A 126 8.12 0.13 24.93
N LYS A 127 9.22 0.07 25.71
CA LYS A 127 10.07 1.24 25.96
C LYS A 127 10.66 1.80 24.66
N GLY A 128 11.17 0.95 23.78
CA GLY A 128 11.71 1.36 22.48
C GLY A 128 10.62 1.89 21.54
N TRP A 129 9.47 1.24 21.53
CA TRP A 129 8.33 1.61 20.68
C TRP A 129 7.72 2.95 21.07
N SER A 130 7.43 3.15 22.36
CA SER A 130 6.86 4.40 22.88
C SER A 130 7.78 5.61 22.63
N ARG A 131 9.10 5.48 22.86
CA ARG A 131 10.07 6.53 22.51
C ARG A 131 10.05 6.86 21.02
N THR A 132 9.93 5.86 20.17
CA THR A 132 9.89 6.05 18.71
C THR A 132 8.62 6.79 18.27
N CYS A 133 7.47 6.32 18.77
CA CYS A 133 6.15 6.73 18.31
C CYS A 133 5.60 7.97 19.00
N LEU A 134 5.76 8.07 20.32
CA LEU A 134 5.18 9.12 21.15
C LEU A 134 6.20 10.15 21.64
N LYS A 135 7.49 9.94 21.35
CA LYS A 135 8.62 10.76 21.84
C LYS A 135 8.72 10.83 23.37
N ARG A 136 8.09 9.89 24.07
CA ARG A 136 8.14 9.70 25.51
C ARG A 136 8.07 8.23 25.85
N GLU A 137 8.52 7.87 27.04
CA GLU A 137 8.34 6.51 27.55
C GLU A 137 6.92 6.30 28.05
N VAL A 138 6.38 5.12 27.78
CA VAL A 138 5.13 4.62 28.35
C VAL A 138 5.46 3.46 29.27
N THR A 139 4.91 3.46 30.48
CA THR A 139 5.09 2.35 31.42
C THR A 139 4.20 1.17 31.03
N ALA A 140 4.61 -0.04 31.39
CA ALA A 140 3.84 -1.25 31.12
C ALA A 140 2.42 -1.17 31.73
N THR A 141 2.28 -0.58 32.92
CA THR A 141 0.98 -0.35 33.58
C THR A 141 0.09 0.64 32.82
N GLN A 142 0.65 1.75 32.31
CA GLN A 142 -0.11 2.70 31.49
C GLN A 142 -0.60 2.05 30.19
N PHE A 143 0.24 1.20 29.60
CA PHE A 143 -0.07 0.48 28.37
C PHE A 143 -1.12 -0.62 28.59
N GLU A 144 -1.05 -1.35 29.70
CA GLU A 144 -2.06 -2.35 30.09
C GLU A 144 -3.43 -1.70 30.33
N ASN A 145 -3.45 -0.62 31.11
CA ASN A 145 -4.69 -0.01 31.60
C ASN A 145 -5.37 0.92 30.58
N SER A 146 -4.73 1.22 29.46
CA SER A 146 -5.28 2.11 28.43
C SER A 146 -5.26 1.42 27.06
N PRO A 147 -6.38 0.78 26.66
CA PRO A 147 -6.50 0.17 25.34
C PRO A 147 -6.27 1.16 24.19
N THR A 148 -6.67 2.43 24.38
CA THR A 148 -6.46 3.51 23.41
C THR A 148 -4.97 3.81 23.22
N LEU A 149 -4.23 3.98 24.32
CA LEU A 149 -2.79 4.20 24.27
C LEU A 149 -2.06 2.99 23.68
N ALA A 150 -2.50 1.78 24.04
CA ALA A 150 -1.92 0.56 23.51
C ALA A 150 -2.09 0.49 21.99
N ARG A 151 -3.31 0.75 21.50
CA ARG A 151 -3.61 0.77 20.07
C ARG A 151 -2.83 1.85 19.34
N GLU A 152 -2.64 3.03 19.93
CA GLU A 152 -1.86 4.13 19.35
C GLU A 152 -0.41 3.70 19.09
N VAL A 153 0.28 3.20 20.12
CA VAL A 153 1.68 2.75 20.03
C VAL A 153 1.81 1.60 19.04
N VAL A 154 0.93 0.60 19.13
CA VAL A 154 0.96 -0.57 18.24
C VAL A 154 0.70 -0.15 16.80
N SER A 155 -0.30 0.70 16.52
CA SER A 155 -0.59 1.19 15.17
C SER A 155 0.57 1.94 14.56
N CYS A 156 1.27 2.77 15.34
CA CYS A 156 2.45 3.49 14.86
C CYS A 156 3.58 2.53 14.44
N ILE A 157 3.92 1.56 15.29
CA ILE A 157 4.97 0.59 14.95
C ILE A 157 4.55 -0.30 13.79
N THR A 158 3.32 -0.84 13.81
CA THR A 158 2.79 -1.64 12.71
C THR A 158 2.83 -0.88 11.39
N ARG A 159 2.50 0.43 11.36
CA ARG A 159 2.64 1.26 10.16
C ARG A 159 4.08 1.31 9.67
N ARG A 160 5.04 1.56 10.56
CA ARG A 160 6.48 1.60 10.21
C ARG A 160 6.92 0.29 9.57
N GLU A 161 6.65 -0.83 10.24
CA GLU A 161 7.07 -2.16 9.79
C GLU A 161 6.37 -2.56 8.48
N LEU A 162 5.06 -2.30 8.37
CA LEU A 162 4.29 -2.64 7.18
C LEU A 162 4.75 -1.84 5.96
N THR A 163 4.98 -0.53 6.10
CA THR A 163 5.52 0.30 5.02
C THR A 163 6.89 -0.20 4.56
N GLN A 164 7.78 -0.54 5.50
CA GLN A 164 9.09 -1.11 5.17
C GLN A 164 8.96 -2.44 4.41
N GLN A 165 8.08 -3.33 4.87
CA GLN A 165 7.89 -4.64 4.26
C GLN A 165 7.18 -4.56 2.91
N LEU A 166 6.26 -3.62 2.70
CA LEU A 166 5.68 -3.35 1.37
C LEU A 166 6.76 -2.94 0.37
N GLY A 167 7.70 -2.08 0.79
CA GLY A 167 8.86 -1.74 -0.03
C GLY A 167 9.75 -2.95 -0.35
N ALA A 168 10.08 -3.75 0.65
CA ALA A 168 10.94 -4.93 0.50
C ALA A 168 10.31 -6.05 -0.36
N THR A 169 8.98 -6.14 -0.38
CA THR A 169 8.23 -7.22 -1.06
C THR A 169 7.61 -6.78 -2.39
N ARG A 170 8.05 -5.64 -2.95
CA ARG A 170 7.50 -5.07 -4.21
C ARG A 170 5.97 -4.89 -4.15
N ASN A 171 5.49 -4.36 -3.04
CA ASN A 171 4.07 -4.13 -2.74
C ASN A 171 3.21 -5.41 -2.65
N ASN A 172 3.82 -6.59 -2.46
CA ASN A 172 3.05 -7.79 -2.14
C ASN A 172 2.54 -7.73 -0.70
N GLU A 173 1.30 -7.28 -0.53
CA GLU A 173 0.66 -7.07 0.78
C GLU A 173 0.67 -8.33 1.65
N THR A 174 0.43 -9.51 1.08
CA THR A 174 0.42 -10.76 1.87
C THR A 174 1.83 -11.12 2.36
N ALA A 175 2.84 -10.99 1.50
CA ALA A 175 4.23 -11.21 1.90
C ALA A 175 4.69 -10.18 2.94
N ALA A 176 4.26 -8.92 2.79
CA ALA A 176 4.56 -7.88 3.76
C ALA A 176 3.96 -8.17 5.14
N VAL A 177 2.68 -8.58 5.18
CA VAL A 177 2.00 -8.99 6.42
C VAL A 177 2.68 -10.20 7.06
N GLN A 178 3.11 -11.18 6.27
CA GLN A 178 3.90 -12.32 6.77
C GLN A 178 5.21 -11.86 7.41
N GLY A 179 5.94 -10.96 6.75
CA GLY A 179 7.17 -10.39 7.26
C GLY A 179 6.99 -9.64 8.57
N VAL A 180 5.96 -8.79 8.67
CA VAL A 180 5.62 -8.08 9.92
C VAL A 180 5.22 -9.05 11.03
N ALA A 181 4.41 -10.07 10.72
CA ALA A 181 4.01 -11.08 11.71
C ALA A 181 5.21 -11.90 12.21
N CYS A 182 6.17 -12.20 11.33
CA CYS A 182 7.40 -12.88 11.72
C CYS A 182 8.28 -12.01 12.62
N TRP A 183 8.41 -10.73 12.26
CA TRP A 183 9.14 -9.73 13.04
C TRP A 183 8.50 -9.52 14.41
N TRP A 184 7.18 -9.52 14.49
CA TRP A 184 6.46 -9.38 15.75
C TRP A 184 6.85 -10.44 16.77
N MET A 185 7.06 -11.68 16.30
CA MET A 185 7.42 -12.81 17.16
C MET A 185 8.92 -12.91 17.48
N THR A 186 9.77 -12.52 16.53
CA THR A 186 11.21 -12.90 16.56
C THR A 186 12.16 -11.70 16.49
N GLY A 187 11.68 -10.54 16.08
CA GLY A 187 12.50 -9.39 15.70
C GLY A 187 13.13 -9.50 14.30
N ALA A 188 12.88 -10.58 13.55
CA ALA A 188 13.37 -10.79 12.19
C ALA A 188 12.20 -10.96 11.20
N TYR A 189 12.36 -10.50 9.95
CA TYR A 189 11.30 -10.58 8.93
C TYR A 189 11.19 -11.95 8.25
N THR A 190 12.16 -12.84 8.48
CA THR A 190 12.28 -14.16 7.83
C THR A 190 12.61 -15.24 8.86
N GLY A 191 12.44 -16.51 8.49
CA GLY A 191 12.74 -17.65 9.37
C GLY A 191 11.54 -18.13 10.21
N CYS A 192 10.33 -17.62 9.93
CA CYS A 192 9.09 -18.08 10.56
C CYS A 192 8.31 -19.07 9.68
N ASN A 193 9.01 -20.03 9.07
CA ASN A 193 8.43 -21.03 8.17
C ASN A 193 8.21 -22.40 8.84
N GLN A 194 8.53 -22.55 10.12
CA GLN A 194 8.33 -23.79 10.88
C GLN A 194 7.88 -23.55 12.34
N GLY A 195 7.31 -24.58 12.95
CA GLY A 195 6.96 -24.60 14.37
C GLY A 195 5.92 -23.55 14.79
N PHE A 196 6.08 -23.05 16.02
CA PHE A 196 5.14 -22.11 16.63
C PHE A 196 5.05 -20.79 15.87
N THR A 197 6.19 -20.26 15.38
CA THR A 197 6.23 -18.97 14.68
C THR A 197 5.52 -19.04 13.34
N ALA A 198 5.63 -20.14 12.59
CA ALA A 198 4.85 -20.33 11.36
C ALA A 198 3.35 -20.37 11.63
N THR A 199 2.94 -21.11 12.66
CA THR A 199 1.53 -21.19 13.07
C THR A 199 0.99 -19.80 13.45
N TYR A 200 1.77 -19.00 14.17
CA TYR A 200 1.43 -17.63 14.50
C TYR A 200 1.28 -16.75 13.25
N VAL A 201 2.27 -16.78 12.34
CA VAL A 201 2.25 -15.99 11.09
C VAL A 201 1.01 -16.34 10.25
N GLN A 202 0.69 -17.62 10.12
CA GLN A 202 -0.51 -18.07 9.40
C GLN A 202 -1.80 -17.53 10.03
N LYS A 203 -1.92 -17.54 11.37
CA LYS A 203 -3.08 -16.94 12.06
C LYS A 203 -3.20 -15.45 11.78
N VAL A 204 -2.10 -14.70 11.87
CA VAL A 204 -2.11 -13.26 11.59
C VAL A 204 -2.56 -12.99 10.16
N VAL A 205 -2.01 -13.70 9.17
CA VAL A 205 -2.41 -13.55 7.76
C VAL A 205 -3.90 -13.87 7.57
N GLY A 206 -4.40 -14.96 8.18
CA GLY A 206 -5.81 -15.34 8.10
C GLY A 206 -6.74 -14.29 8.70
N PHE A 207 -6.43 -13.78 9.90
CA PHE A 207 -7.21 -12.70 10.51
C PHE A 207 -7.14 -11.41 9.69
N TYR A 208 -5.96 -11.06 9.18
CA TYR A 208 -5.76 -9.88 8.35
C TYR A 208 -6.65 -9.92 7.10
N GLN A 209 -6.61 -11.03 6.36
CA GLN A 209 -7.44 -11.22 5.17
C GLN A 209 -8.92 -11.11 5.49
N LYS A 210 -9.37 -11.69 6.61
CA LYS A 210 -10.76 -11.56 7.08
C LYS A 210 -11.15 -10.10 7.30
N GLN A 211 -10.30 -9.31 7.97
CA GLN A 211 -10.54 -7.87 8.18
C GLN A 211 -10.59 -7.12 6.84
N ARG A 212 -9.67 -7.40 5.92
CA ARG A 212 -9.60 -6.74 4.60
C ARG A 212 -10.85 -7.00 3.75
N SER A 213 -11.36 -8.22 3.77
CA SER A 213 -12.60 -8.58 3.07
C SER A 213 -13.82 -7.87 3.68
N GLN A 214 -13.89 -7.75 5.01
CA GLN A 214 -14.97 -7.04 5.70
C GLN A 214 -14.98 -5.54 5.39
N HIS A 215 -13.80 -4.90 5.35
CA HIS A 215 -13.68 -3.49 5.00
C HIS A 215 -14.03 -3.18 3.54
N THR A 216 -13.83 -4.14 2.63
CA THR A 216 -14.20 -4.00 1.22
C THR A 216 -15.72 -4.21 1.02
N ALA A 217 -16.34 -5.09 1.81
CA ALA A 217 -17.76 -5.39 1.73
C ALA A 217 -18.68 -4.34 2.39
N ASN A 218 -18.18 -3.53 3.32
CA ASN A 218 -18.99 -2.54 4.03
C ASN A 218 -18.30 -1.16 4.15
N PRO A 219 -18.18 -0.41 3.04
CA PRO A 219 -17.59 0.94 3.04
C PRO A 219 -18.39 1.95 3.86
N SER A 220 -19.67 1.68 4.15
CA SER A 220 -20.62 2.60 4.82
C SER A 220 -20.48 2.69 6.34
N GLN A 221 -19.79 1.74 7.01
CA GLN A 221 -19.52 1.83 8.45
C GLN A 221 -18.27 2.63 8.81
N ARG A 222 -17.62 3.24 7.83
CA ARG A 222 -16.32 3.89 7.97
C ARG A 222 -16.37 5.35 8.44
N SER A 223 -17.57 5.93 8.59
CA SER A 223 -17.77 7.35 8.92
C SER A 223 -18.49 7.61 10.25
N ARG A 224 -18.62 6.62 11.14
CA ARG A 224 -19.15 6.81 12.50
C ARG A 224 -18.09 6.61 13.55
#